data_AF-A0AAW2U4W1-F1
#
_entry.id   AF-A0AAW2U4W1-F1
#
_cell.length_a   1.000
_cell.length_b   1.000
_cell.length_c   1.000
_cell.angle_alpha   90.00
_cell.angle_beta   90.00
_cell.angle_gamma   90.00
#
_symmetry.space_group_name_H-M   'P 1'
#
loop_
_entity.id
_entity.type
_entity.pdbx_description
1 polymer ?
#
loop_
_entity_poly.entity_id
_entity_poly.type
_entity_poly.pdbx_seq_one_letter_code
_entity_poly.pdbx_strand_id
1 'polypeptide(L)' 'METKVDGREYQDLLPVMADKLDVDTFVAELCSGFRLLADPAKGLITSTSLQKNCELLDYKDE' A
#
# COMPACT_ATOMS: atom_id res chain seq x y z
N MET A 1 10.87 21.55 19.94
CA MET A 1 9.50 21.82 19.48
C MET A 1 8.81 20.49 19.44
N GLU A 2 7.95 20.20 20.41
CA GLU A 2 7.13 18.98 20.42
C GLU A 2 5.99 19.20 19.43
N THR A 3 6.08 18.56 18.28
CA THR A 3 4.98 18.49 17.33
C THR A 3 3.90 17.62 17.96
N LYS A 4 2.77 18.22 18.36
CA LYS A 4 1.54 17.50 18.67
C LYS A 4 1.23 16.56 17.51
N VAL A 5 1.37 15.25 17.72
CA VAL A 5 0.94 14.24 16.77
C VAL A 5 -0.58 14.22 16.81
N ASP A 6 -1.19 14.82 15.79
CA ASP A 6 -2.62 14.73 15.53
C ASP A 6 -2.93 13.26 15.18
N GLY A 7 -4.02 12.69 15.69
CA GLY A 7 -4.31 11.24 15.69
C GLY A 7 -4.60 10.59 14.33
N ARG A 8 -3.77 10.82 13.31
CA ARG A 8 -3.89 10.30 11.95
C ARG A 8 -2.56 9.81 11.40
N GLU A 9 -1.79 9.10 12.22
CA GLU A 9 -0.67 8.32 11.70
C GLU A 9 -1.19 6.99 11.15
N TYR A 10 -0.62 6.54 10.04
CA TYR A 10 -0.87 5.19 9.55
C TYR A 10 -0.31 4.17 10.55
N GLN A 11 -1.06 3.10 10.78
CA GLN A 11 -0.54 1.98 11.57
C GLN A 11 0.51 1.22 10.76
N ASP A 12 1.64 0.92 11.38
CA ASP A 12 2.63 0.02 10.78
C ASP A 12 2.15 -1.42 10.89
N LEU A 13 1.62 -1.95 9.78
CA LEU A 13 1.15 -3.32 9.67
C LEU A 13 2.18 -4.25 9.00
N LEU A 14 3.38 -3.75 8.64
CA LEU A 14 4.42 -4.59 8.06
C LEU A 14 4.83 -5.74 8.98
N PRO A 15 4.98 -5.56 10.31
CA PRO A 15 5.28 -6.67 11.22
C PRO A 15 4.18 -7.75 11.24
N VAL A 16 2.91 -7.32 11.15
CA VAL A 16 1.77 -8.24 11.15
C VAL A 16 1.74 -9.04 9.84
N MET A 17 1.96 -8.38 8.70
CA MET A 17 2.02 -9.05 7.40
C MET A 17 3.17 -10.06 7.33
N ALA A 18 4.35 -9.69 7.85
CA ALA A 18 5.52 -10.56 7.91
C ALA A 18 5.38 -11.73 8.90
N ASP A 19 4.52 -11.62 9.93
CA ASP A 19 4.16 -12.74 10.81
C ASP A 19 3.18 -13.71 10.16
N LYS A 20 2.28 -13.19 9.31
CA LYS A 20 1.23 -13.99 8.63
C LYS A 20 1.70 -14.68 7.35
N LEU A 21 2.73 -14.15 6.69
CA LEU A 21 3.27 -14.65 5.43
C LEU A 21 4.74 -15.05 5.62
N ASP A 22 5.22 -16.02 4.84
CA ASP A 22 6.67 -16.19 4.70
C ASP A 22 7.28 -14.94 4.04
N VAL A 23 8.57 -14.69 4.30
CA VAL A 23 9.24 -13.44 3.88
C VAL A 23 9.23 -13.27 2.35
N ASP A 24 9.43 -14.34 1.60
CA ASP A 24 9.49 -14.27 0.13
C ASP A 24 8.11 -13.96 -0.45
N THR A 25 7.06 -14.60 0.06
CA THR A 25 5.67 -14.30 -0.30
C THR A 25 5.28 -12.88 0.10
N PHE A 26 5.65 -12.45 1.31
CA PHE A 26 5.37 -11.08 1.77
C PHE A 26 5.97 -10.02 0.84
N VAL A 27 7.25 -10.15 0.49
CA VAL A 27 7.92 -9.20 -0.41
C VAL A 27 7.30 -9.26 -1.82
N ALA A 28 6.98 -10.46 -2.32
CA ALA A 28 6.34 -10.63 -3.62
C ALA A 28 4.97 -9.93 -3.69
N GLU A 29 4.11 -10.14 -2.69
CA GLU A 29 2.78 -9.52 -2.60
C GLU A 29 2.88 -8.00 -2.42
N LEU A 30 3.79 -7.54 -1.56
CA LEU A 30 4.02 -6.11 -1.37
C LEU A 30 4.46 -5.44 -2.67
N CYS A 31 5.41 -6.03 -3.40
CA CYS A 31 5.83 -5.55 -4.71
C CYS A 31 4.69 -5.59 -5.75
N SER A 32 3.82 -6.59 -5.70
CA SER A 32 2.65 -6.69 -6.57
C SER A 32 1.66 -5.56 -6.29
N GLY A 33 1.39 -5.24 -5.04
CA GLY A 33 0.58 -4.09 -4.65
C GLY A 33 1.15 -2.76 -5.16
N PHE A 34 2.45 -2.52 -4.99
CA PHE A 34 3.10 -1.32 -5.53
C PHE A 34 3.01 -1.23 -7.06
N ARG A 35 3.22 -2.34 -7.78
CA ARG A 35 3.08 -2.41 -9.24
C ARG A 35 1.64 -2.13 -9.68
N LEU A 36 0.65 -2.65 -8.94
CA LEU A 36 -0.76 -2.44 -9.21
C LEU A 36 -1.17 -0.97 -9.09
N LEU A 37 -0.59 -0.22 -8.14
CA LEU A 37 -0.91 1.20 -7.92
C LEU A 37 -0.07 2.16 -8.77
N ALA A 38 1.02 1.68 -9.37
CA ALA A 38 1.94 2.51 -10.14
C ALA A 38 1.41 2.88 -11.54
N ASP A 39 1.88 4.01 -12.04
CA ASP A 39 1.85 4.33 -13.46
C ASP A 39 2.85 3.40 -14.18
N PRO A 40 2.41 2.52 -15.10
CA PRO A 40 3.28 1.53 -15.73
C PRO A 40 4.33 2.15 -16.67
N ALA A 41 4.08 3.36 -17.19
CA ALA A 41 5.05 4.04 -18.04
C ALA A 41 6.17 4.69 -17.24
N LYS A 42 5.89 5.11 -15.99
CA LYS A 42 6.85 5.78 -15.12
C LYS A 42 7.49 4.85 -14.09
N GLY A 43 6.87 3.71 -13.80
CA GLY A 43 7.28 2.82 -12.71
C GLY A 43 7.10 3.45 -11.32
N LEU A 44 6.23 4.45 -11.17
CA LEU A 44 6.03 5.20 -9.94
C LEU A 44 4.55 5.31 -9.60
N ILE A 45 4.22 5.30 -8.30
CA ILE A 45 2.88 5.70 -7.85
C ILE A 45 2.77 7.21 -8.01
N THR A 46 1.83 7.63 -8.84
CA THR A 46 1.46 9.04 -9.04
C THR A 46 0.08 9.27 -8.43
N SER A 47 -0.26 10.52 -8.09
CA SER A 47 -1.61 10.83 -7.60
C SER A 47 -2.70 10.37 -8.56
N THR A 48 -2.44 10.48 -9.88
CA THR A 48 -3.37 10.04 -10.93
C THR A 48 -3.46 8.52 -11.04
N SER A 49 -2.35 7.79 -11.01
CA SER A 49 -2.38 6.32 -11.08
C SER A 49 -3.02 5.74 -9.82
N LEU A 50 -2.74 6.33 -8.66
CA LEU A 50 -3.33 5.93 -7.39
C LEU A 50 -4.85 6.07 -7.43
N GLN A 51 -5.41 7.24 -7.79
CA GLN A 51 -6.86 7.42 -7.88
C GLN A 51 -7.50 6.42 -8.84
N LYS A 52 -6.99 6.32 -10.08
CA LYS A 52 -7.55 5.44 -11.10
C LYS A 52 -7.50 3.96 -10.70
N ASN A 53 -6.38 3.51 -10.16
CA ASN A 53 -6.18 2.09 -9.87
C ASN A 53 -6.88 1.70 -8.56
N CYS A 54 -7.03 2.63 -7.60
CA CYS A 54 -7.85 2.42 -6.41
C CYS A 54 -9.35 2.35 -6.73
N GLU A 55 -9.85 3.14 -7.68
CA GLU A 55 -11.25 3.03 -8.14
C GLU A 55 -11.55 1.63 -8.71
N LEU A 56 -10.56 0.99 -9.35
CA LEU A 56 -10.69 -0.36 -9.92
C LEU A 56 -10.59 -1.48 -8.87
N LEU A 57 -10.07 -1.16 -7.68
CA LEU A 57 -9.91 -2.11 -6.58
C LEU A 57 -11.19 -2.31 -5.76
N ASP A 58 -12.32 -1.76 -6.21
CA ASP A 58 -13.65 -1.77 -5.58
C ASP A 58 -13.79 -2.88 -4.53
N TYR A 59 -13.48 -2.50 -3.28
CA TYR A 59 -13.53 -3.40 -2.14
C TYR A 59 -15.02 -3.58 -1.83
N LYS A 60 -15.62 -4.64 -2.36
CA LYS A 60 -16.87 -5.15 -1.81
C LYS A 60 -16.52 -5.82 -0.50
N ASP A 61 -16.65 -5.06 0.59
CA ASP A 61 -16.73 -5.65 1.93
C ASP A 61 -17.92 -6.62 1.94
N GLU A 62 -17.65 -7.92 2.00
CA GLU A 62 -18.59 -8.97 2.42
C GLU A 62 -18.21 -9.47 3.81
#